data_AF-A0A9C9GNG9-F1
#
_entry.id   AF-A0A9C9GNG9-F1
#
_cell.length_a   1.000
_cell.length_b   1.000
_cell.length_c   1.000
_cell.angle_alpha   90.00
_cell.angle_beta   90.00
_cell.angle_gamma   90.00
#
_symmetry.space_group_name_H-M   'P 1'
#
loop_
_entity.id
_entity.type
_entity.pdbx_description
1 polymer ?
#
loop_
_entity_poly.entity_id
_entity_poly.type
_entity_poly.pdbx_seq_one_letter_code
_entity_poly.pdbx_strand_id
1 'polypeptide(L)' 'MILMHLLKAKFGTIPDAYKEKIQQADNKQLLQWSEQVLTVSDIHSLFQ' A
#
# COMPACT_ATOMS: atom_id res chain seq x y z
N MET A 1 5.91 -1.91 -10.01
CA MET A 1 5.44 -0.71 -9.27
C MET A 1 6.12 -0.64 -7.91
N ILE A 2 6.52 0.57 -7.49
CA ILE A 2 7.32 0.78 -6.27
C ILE A 2 6.52 0.56 -4.98
N LEU A 3 5.24 0.97 -4.93
CA LEU A 3 4.37 0.80 -3.76
C LEU A 3 4.25 -0.68 -3.34
N MET A 4 4.02 -1.59 -4.29
CA MET A 4 3.93 -3.03 -3.99
C MET A 4 5.22 -3.59 -3.37
N HIS A 5 6.38 -3.05 -3.78
CA HIS A 5 7.66 -3.44 -3.19
C HIS A 5 7.80 -2.91 -1.75
N LEU A 6 7.44 -1.65 -1.51
CA LEU A 6 7.44 -1.04 -0.18
C LEU A 6 6.51 -1.79 0.79
N LEU A 7 5.31 -2.12 0.34
CA LEU A 7 4.33 -2.90 1.10
C LEU A 7 4.89 -4.26 1.48
N LYS A 8 5.46 -4.99 0.52
CA LYS A 8 6.07 -6.30 0.78
C LYS A 8 7.26 -6.20 1.73
N ALA A 9 8.08 -5.16 1.60
CA ALA A 9 9.23 -4.96 2.47
C ALA A 9 8.82 -4.66 3.92
N LYS A 10 7.74 -3.90 4.14
CA LYS A 10 7.30 -3.50 5.48
C LYS A 10 6.34 -4.50 6.14
N PHE A 11 5.40 -5.03 5.38
CA PHE A 11 4.30 -5.85 5.88
C PHE A 11 4.39 -7.33 5.46
N GLY A 12 5.35 -7.69 4.60
CA GLY A 12 5.53 -9.07 4.13
C GLY A 12 4.51 -9.47 3.07
N THR A 13 3.70 -10.47 3.38
CA THR A 13 2.69 -10.98 2.42
C THR A 13 1.51 -10.04 2.38
N ILE A 14 1.18 -9.53 1.18
CA ILE A 14 0.06 -8.61 0.96
C ILE A 14 -1.19 -9.41 0.58
N PRO A 15 -2.29 -9.33 1.35
CA PRO A 15 -3.57 -9.93 0.99
C PRO A 15 -4.08 -9.46 -0.38
N ASP A 16 -4.74 -10.35 -1.12
CA ASP A 16 -5.22 -10.06 -2.47
C ASP A 16 -6.23 -8.89 -2.51
N ALA A 17 -7.05 -8.73 -1.48
CA ALA A 17 -7.99 -7.61 -1.36
C ALA A 17 -7.29 -6.23 -1.45
N TYR A 18 -6.07 -6.09 -0.92
CA TYR A 18 -5.30 -4.84 -1.03
C TYR A 18 -4.64 -4.69 -2.40
N LYS A 19 -4.31 -5.79 -3.08
CA LYS A 19 -3.78 -5.74 -4.44
C LYS A 19 -4.84 -5.19 -5.40
N GLU A 20 -6.09 -5.60 -5.23
CA GLU A 20 -7.22 -5.07 -6.00
C GLU A 20 -7.40 -3.56 -5.77
N LYS A 21 -7.32 -3.10 -4.52
CA LYS A 21 -7.34 -1.66 -4.20
C LYS A 21 -6.22 -0.89 -4.90
N ILE A 22 -5.00 -1.43 -4.92
CA ILE A 22 -3.85 -0.79 -5.59
C ILE A 22 -4.05 -0.73 -7.10
N GLN A 23 -4.66 -1.75 -7.71
CA GLN A 23 -4.92 -1.77 -9.15
C GLN A 23 -6.00 -0.77 -9.58
N GLN A 24 -6.97 -0.49 -8.71
CA GLN A 24 -8.06 0.45 -8.97
C GLN A 24 -7.72 1.89 -8.55
N ALA A 25 -6.66 2.07 -7.77
CA ALA A 25 -6.26 3.37 -7.26
C ALA A 25 -5.69 4.29 -8.34
N ASP A 26 -6.05 5.57 -8.24
CA ASP A 26 -5.47 6.60 -9.08
C ASP A 26 -4.06 7.01 -8.62
N ASN A 27 -3.35 7.73 -9.47
CA ASN A 27 -1.96 8.13 -9.21
C ASN A 27 -1.78 8.93 -7.92
N LYS A 28 -2.79 9.70 -7.47
CA LYS A 28 -2.72 10.47 -6.23
C LYS A 28 -2.82 9.54 -5.02
N GLN A 29 -3.73 8.59 -5.04
CA GLN A 29 -3.85 7.57 -3.99
C GLN A 29 -2.57 6.72 -3.87
N LEU A 30 -2.01 6.29 -5.00
CA LEU A 30 -0.76 5.52 -5.02
C LEU A 30 0.41 6.30 -4.41
N LEU A 31 0.50 7.60 -4.67
CA LEU A 31 1.52 8.47 -4.08
C LEU A 31 1.32 8.62 -2.57
N GLN A 32 0.09 8.94 -2.13
CA GLN A 32 -0.21 9.07 -0.70
C GLN A 32 0.10 7.80 0.09
N TRP A 33 -0.27 6.63 -0.44
CA TRP A 33 0.07 5.37 0.20
C TRP A 33 1.57 5.09 0.21
N SER A 34 2.31 5.55 -0.81
CA SER A 34 3.78 5.41 -0.85
C SER A 34 4.47 6.29 0.21
N GLU A 35 3.88 7.41 0.61
CA GLU A 35 4.38 8.25 1.70
C GLU A 35 3.97 7.67 3.06
N GLN A 36 2.70 7.29 3.21
CA GLN A 36 2.16 6.75 4.45
C GLN A 36 2.73 5.38 4.80
N VAL A 37 3.10 4.55 3.82
CA VAL A 37 3.72 3.24 4.09
C VAL A 37 4.97 3.38 4.94
N LEU A 38 5.67 4.53 4.92
CA LEU A 38 6.86 4.74 5.74
C LEU A 38 6.50 4.92 7.22
N THR A 39 5.33 5.49 7.53
CA THR A 39 4.93 5.91 8.88
C THR A 39 3.93 4.98 9.55
N VAL A 40 3.01 4.37 8.80
CA VAL A 40 1.94 3.55 9.40
C VAL A 40 2.46 2.20 9.88
N SER A 41 2.06 1.77 11.06
CA SER A 41 2.53 0.50 11.65
C SER A 41 1.79 -0.73 11.11
N ASP A 42 0.62 -0.52 10.51
CA ASP A 42 -0.28 -1.57 10.06
C ASP A 42 -0.81 -1.31 8.65
N ILE A 43 -0.99 -2.38 7.88
CA ILE A 43 -1.45 -2.31 6.50
C ILE A 43 -2.92 -1.90 6.39
N HIS A 44 -3.78 -2.27 7.35
CA HIS A 44 -5.18 -1.87 7.35
C HIS A 44 -5.30 -0.34 7.46
N SER A 45 -4.48 0.29 8.32
CA SER A 45 -4.44 1.75 8.48
C SER A 45 -4.03 2.50 7.21
N LEU A 46 -3.27 1.86 6.31
CA LEU A 46 -2.90 2.45 5.04
C LEU A 46 -4.08 2.55 4.06
N PHE A 47 -4.98 1.57 4.10
CA PHE A 47 -6.08 1.41 3.13
C PHE A 47 -7.47 1.78 3.69
N GLN A 48 -7.53 2.41 4.87
CA GLN A 48 -8.73 3.06 5.40
C GLN A 48 -8.98 4.38 4.68
#